data_AF-A0A944T6T5-F1
#
_entry.id   AF-A0A944T6T5-F1
#
_cell.length_a   1.000
_cell.length_b   1.000
_cell.length_c   1.000
_cell.angle_alpha   90.00
_cell.angle_beta   90.00
_cell.angle_gamma   90.00
#
_symmetry.space_group_name_H-M   'P 1'
#
loop_
_entity.id
_entity.type
_entity.pdbx_description
1 polymer ?
#
loop_
_entity_poly.entity_id
_entity_poly.type
_entity_poly.pdbx_seq_one_letter_code
_entity_poly.pdbx_strand_id
1 'polypeptide(L)'
;MKLMSTDKFSDKPQASKAVSIRYTNNERTLGVQTFENGDVYTGAFLNGKKHGKGLLETLSNRTYDGGWENDLPHGLGVNTFPNGKMYSGEYRKGRPYGNGQWTYSDGKTYSGTWIKGEFINENNKKDTLDFRIVTFLINILVISFMLSVVGFWVLNFLNII
;
A
#
# COMPACT_ATOMS: atom_id res chain seq x y z
N MET A 1 -18.18 7.71 -14.76
CA MET A 1 -17.20 8.08 -13.72
C MET A 1 -16.05 7.08 -13.81
N LYS A 2 -14.93 7.47 -14.44
CA LYS A 2 -13.80 6.56 -14.73
C LYS A 2 -12.93 6.47 -13.47
N LEU A 3 -13.29 5.58 -12.55
CA LEU A 3 -12.60 5.39 -11.28
C LEU A 3 -11.18 4.84 -11.54
N MET A 4 -10.17 5.68 -11.31
CA MET A 4 -8.78 5.39 -10.87
C MET A 4 -8.07 4.10 -11.37
N SER A 5 -8.39 3.53 -12.53
CA SER A 5 -7.87 2.20 -12.88
C SER A 5 -6.50 2.18 -13.58
N THR A 6 -5.85 3.32 -13.86
CA THR A 6 -4.60 3.29 -14.67
C THR A 6 -3.50 4.27 -14.32
N ASP A 7 -3.67 5.21 -13.38
CA ASP A 7 -2.52 5.96 -12.87
C ASP A 7 -1.79 5.03 -11.91
N LYS A 8 -1.01 4.08 -12.47
CA LYS A 8 -0.21 3.16 -11.67
C LYS A 8 0.61 4.03 -10.72
N PHE A 9 0.45 3.81 -9.42
CA PHE A 9 1.42 4.25 -8.40
C PHE A 9 2.71 3.43 -8.62
N SER A 10 3.30 3.56 -9.81
CA SER A 10 4.42 2.79 -10.35
C SER A 10 5.66 3.66 -10.46
N ASP A 11 5.64 4.84 -9.86
CA ASP A 11 6.87 5.56 -9.55
C ASP A 11 7.35 5.06 -8.20
N LYS A 12 7.79 3.78 -8.16
CA LYS A 12 8.83 3.45 -7.20
C LYS A 12 9.93 4.48 -7.42
N PRO A 13 10.50 5.11 -6.37
CA PRO A 13 11.74 5.84 -6.54
C PRO A 13 12.69 4.88 -7.25
N GLN A 14 13.01 5.16 -8.51
CA GLN A 14 13.97 4.37 -9.24
C GLN A 14 15.24 4.47 -8.40
N ALA A 15 15.77 3.34 -7.95
CA ALA A 15 16.89 3.32 -7.04
C ALA A 15 18.11 3.90 -7.77
N SER A 16 18.26 5.22 -7.72
CA SER A 16 19.47 5.90 -8.11
C SER A 16 20.54 5.53 -7.10
N LYS A 17 21.77 5.37 -7.58
CA LYS A 17 22.88 5.02 -6.73
C LYS A 17 23.16 6.20 -5.79
N ALA A 18 23.39 5.91 -4.52
CA ALA A 18 23.76 6.92 -3.55
C ALA A 18 25.16 7.45 -3.87
N VAL A 19 25.28 8.78 -3.96
CA VAL A 19 26.58 9.46 -4.18
C VAL A 19 27.25 9.72 -2.85
N SER A 20 26.50 10.22 -1.87
CA SER A 20 27.05 10.55 -0.56
C SER A 20 25.98 10.47 0.53
N ILE A 21 26.42 10.16 1.74
CA ILE A 21 25.62 10.28 2.97
C ILE A 21 26.42 11.15 3.93
N ARG A 22 25.80 12.22 4.42
CA ARG A 22 26.33 13.09 5.47
C ARG A 22 25.48 12.93 6.71
N TYR A 23 26.03 12.27 7.72
CA TYR A 23 25.36 12.14 9.02
C TYR A 23 25.49 13.43 9.82
N THR A 24 24.42 13.81 10.53
CA THR A 24 24.40 14.99 11.41
C THR A 24 24.80 14.66 12.84
N ASN A 25 24.92 13.37 13.17
CA ASN A 25 25.32 12.90 14.49
C ASN A 25 26.32 11.73 14.40
N ASN A 26 27.06 11.53 15.50
CA ASN A 26 28.08 10.48 15.61
C ASN A 26 27.48 9.06 15.53
N GLU A 27 26.24 8.90 15.99
CA GLU A 27 25.50 7.63 15.98
C GLU A 27 25.02 7.22 14.58
N ARG A 28 25.15 8.11 13.58
CA ARG A 28 24.70 7.88 12.20
C ARG A 28 23.21 7.54 12.09
N THR A 29 22.40 8.09 12.99
CA THR A 29 20.95 7.88 13.04
C THR A 29 20.17 9.01 12.38
N LEU A 30 20.80 10.12 12.02
CA LEU A 30 20.22 11.23 11.26
C LEU A 30 21.21 11.70 10.20
N GLY A 31 20.71 12.08 9.03
CA GLY A 31 21.58 12.55 7.96
C GLY A 31 20.86 12.97 6.69
N VAL A 32 21.69 13.36 5.72
CA VAL A 32 21.29 13.69 4.36
C VAL A 32 21.98 12.74 3.40
N GLN A 33 21.20 12.07 2.55
CA GLN A 33 21.67 11.22 1.46
C GLN A 33 21.37 11.88 0.13
N THR A 34 22.40 12.07 -0.68
CA THR A 34 22.29 12.63 -2.04
C THR A 34 22.49 11.51 -3.05
N PHE A 35 21.61 11.46 -4.05
CA PHE A 35 21.61 10.47 -5.11
C PHE A 35 22.19 11.02 -6.42
N GLU A 36 22.63 10.13 -7.32
CA GLU A 36 23.24 10.52 -8.61
C GLU A 36 22.31 11.34 -9.50
N ASN A 37 21.00 11.09 -9.40
CA ASN A 37 19.96 11.83 -10.11
C ASN A 37 19.62 13.18 -9.45
N GLY A 38 20.35 13.58 -8.40
CA GLY A 38 20.12 14.82 -7.65
C GLY A 38 18.99 14.76 -6.64
N ASP A 39 18.33 13.60 -6.47
CA ASP A 39 17.36 13.43 -5.39
C ASP A 39 18.09 13.55 -4.04
N VAL A 40 17.34 14.02 -3.03
CA VAL A 40 17.86 14.24 -1.68
C VAL A 40 16.91 13.62 -0.69
N TYR A 41 17.44 12.74 0.17
CA TYR A 41 16.75 12.26 1.36
C TYR A 41 17.34 12.92 2.59
N THR A 42 16.48 13.47 3.46
CA THR A 42 16.83 14.02 4.76
C THR A 42 16.00 13.32 5.82
N GLY A 43 16.66 12.64 6.77
CA GLY A 43 15.91 11.94 7.81
C GLY A 43 16.73 10.94 8.60
N ALA A 44 16.00 10.03 9.22
CA ALA A 44 16.58 9.03 10.10
C ALA A 44 17.12 7.80 9.37
N PHE A 45 18.15 7.22 9.97
CA PHE A 45 18.83 6.03 9.48
C PHE A 45 18.92 4.99 10.59
N LEU A 46 18.85 3.72 10.18
CA LEU A 46 19.14 2.56 11.02
C LEU A 46 19.98 1.58 10.20
N ASN A 47 21.15 1.21 10.71
CA ASN A 47 22.09 0.32 10.03
C ASN A 47 22.43 0.77 8.59
N GLY A 48 22.58 2.09 8.40
CA GLY A 48 22.89 2.69 7.09
C GLY A 48 21.72 2.76 6.10
N LYS A 49 20.51 2.34 6.50
CA LYS A 49 19.29 2.40 5.67
C LYS A 49 18.34 3.46 6.19
N LYS A 50 17.53 4.06 5.31
CA LYS A 50 16.48 5.00 5.71
C LYS A 50 15.47 4.30 6.62
N HIS A 51 15.20 4.92 7.76
CA HIS A 51 14.33 4.35 8.79
C HIS A 51 13.68 5.46 9.62
N GLY A 52 12.51 5.23 10.19
CA GLY A 52 11.82 6.25 11.00
C GLY A 52 11.30 7.40 10.14
N LYS A 53 11.37 8.64 10.61
CA LYS A 53 10.86 9.80 9.87
C LYS A 53 11.89 10.36 8.89
N GLY A 54 11.43 10.80 7.72
CA GLY A 54 12.28 11.48 6.76
C GLY A 54 11.53 12.00 5.55
N LEU A 55 12.19 12.94 4.88
CA LEU A 55 11.73 13.64 3.69
C LEU A 55 12.60 13.21 2.49
N LEU A 56 11.98 12.78 1.41
CA LEU A 56 12.62 12.61 0.10
C LEU A 56 12.12 13.72 -0.83
N GLU A 57 13.04 14.47 -1.42
CA GLU A 57 12.79 15.47 -2.44
C GLU A 57 13.47 15.01 -3.73
N THR A 58 12.71 14.93 -4.82
CA THR A 58 13.27 14.59 -6.14
C THR A 58 13.48 15.85 -6.97
N LEU A 59 14.44 15.81 -7.91
CA LEU A 59 14.63 16.92 -8.85
C LEU A 59 13.40 17.20 -9.72
N SER A 60 12.50 16.23 -9.87
CA SER A 60 11.24 16.42 -10.57
C SER A 60 10.18 17.15 -9.75
N ASN A 61 10.51 17.70 -8.57
CA ASN A 61 9.58 18.32 -7.62
C ASN A 61 8.53 17.35 -7.03
N ARG A 62 8.85 16.05 -6.99
CA ARG A 62 8.07 15.09 -6.20
C ARG A 62 8.64 15.11 -4.78
N THR A 63 7.76 15.12 -3.78
CA THR A 63 8.19 14.99 -2.38
C THR A 63 7.49 13.82 -1.71
N TYR A 64 8.19 13.16 -0.79
CA TYR A 64 7.62 12.20 0.14
C TYR A 64 8.05 12.57 1.55
N ASP A 65 7.11 13.00 2.37
CA ASP A 65 7.29 13.24 3.80
C ASP A 65 6.59 12.13 4.58
N GLY A 66 7.34 11.31 5.31
CA GLY A 66 6.70 10.22 6.03
C GLY A 66 7.63 9.28 6.76
N GLY A 67 7.08 8.11 7.07
CA GLY A 67 7.82 7.02 7.68
C GLY A 67 8.59 6.18 6.66
N TRP A 68 9.69 5.61 7.12
CA TRP A 68 10.60 4.79 6.35
C TRP A 68 10.95 3.54 7.14
N GLU A 69 11.11 2.43 6.44
CA GLU A 69 11.60 1.17 6.98
C GLU A 69 12.42 0.46 5.90
N ASN A 70 13.71 0.21 6.19
CA ASN A 70 14.61 -0.52 5.29
C ASN A 70 14.62 0.07 3.86
N ASP A 71 14.83 1.39 3.76
CA ASP A 71 14.85 2.16 2.51
C ASP A 71 13.51 2.33 1.79
N LEU A 72 12.42 1.81 2.35
CA LEU A 72 11.09 1.87 1.76
C LEU A 72 10.15 2.77 2.57
N PRO A 73 9.25 3.53 1.92
CA PRO A 73 8.12 4.17 2.58
C PRO A 73 7.31 3.18 3.43
N HIS A 74 7.04 3.55 4.69
CA HIS A 74 6.32 2.73 5.66
C HIS A 74 5.55 3.59 6.67
N GLY A 75 4.37 3.14 7.09
CA GLY A 75 3.54 3.86 8.05
C GLY A 75 2.92 5.09 7.42
N LEU A 76 2.63 6.12 8.21
CA LEU A 76 1.99 7.34 7.69
C LEU A 76 2.97 8.19 6.88
N GLY A 77 2.52 8.66 5.71
CA GLY A 77 3.24 9.61 4.89
C GLY A 77 2.37 10.34 3.88
N VAL A 78 2.95 11.41 3.33
CA VAL A 78 2.37 12.28 2.31
C VAL A 78 3.29 12.28 1.11
N ASN A 79 2.76 11.94 -0.06
CA ASN A 79 3.48 11.98 -1.33
C ASN A 79 2.85 13.05 -2.23
N THR A 80 3.60 14.10 -2.50
CA THR A 80 3.19 15.20 -3.38
C THR A 80 3.83 15.00 -4.75
N PHE A 81 3.00 15.03 -5.78
CA PHE A 81 3.45 14.85 -7.15
C PHE A 81 3.64 16.20 -7.86
N PRO A 82 4.50 16.26 -8.88
CA PRO A 82 4.83 17.51 -9.57
C PRO A 82 3.63 18.17 -10.25
N ASN A 83 2.60 17.38 -10.58
CA ASN A 83 1.35 17.84 -11.17
C ASN A 83 0.34 18.36 -10.13
N GLY A 84 0.73 18.54 -8.87
CA GLY A 84 -0.13 19.01 -7.79
C GLY A 84 -1.07 17.95 -7.22
N LYS A 85 -1.03 16.71 -7.72
CA LYS A 85 -1.72 15.58 -7.06
C LYS A 85 -1.00 15.25 -5.76
N MET A 86 -1.74 14.74 -4.78
CA MET A 86 -1.18 14.35 -3.48
C MET A 86 -1.84 13.06 -3.00
N TYR A 87 -1.07 12.20 -2.36
CA TYR A 87 -1.58 11.10 -1.55
C TYR A 87 -1.18 11.32 -0.09
N SER A 88 -2.12 11.15 0.83
CA SER A 88 -1.87 11.13 2.28
C SER A 88 -2.47 9.86 2.86
N GLY A 89 -1.67 9.03 3.53
CA GLY A 89 -2.16 7.77 4.08
C GLY A 89 -1.08 6.83 4.56
N GLU A 90 -1.46 5.58 4.77
CA GLU A 90 -0.53 4.54 5.20
C GLU A 90 0.26 3.95 4.02
N TYR A 91 1.50 3.57 4.31
CA TYR A 91 2.40 2.89 3.40
C TYR A 91 2.87 1.57 4.00
N ARG A 92 3.03 0.56 3.15
CA ARG A 92 3.63 -0.72 3.53
C ARG A 92 4.50 -1.23 2.39
N LYS A 93 5.78 -1.53 2.68
CA LYS A 93 6.75 -2.01 1.67
C LYS A 93 6.83 -1.06 0.46
N GLY A 94 6.81 0.24 0.70
CA GLY A 94 6.96 1.27 -0.32
C GLY A 94 5.71 1.54 -1.17
N ARG A 95 4.54 1.05 -0.76
CA ARG A 95 3.28 1.24 -1.51
C ARG A 95 2.15 1.73 -0.60
N PRO A 96 1.19 2.52 -1.12
CA PRO A 96 -0.05 2.83 -0.43
C PRO A 96 -0.73 1.57 0.11
N TYR A 97 -1.16 1.64 1.36
CA TYR A 97 -1.83 0.58 2.09
C TYR A 97 -2.85 1.19 3.05
N GLY A 98 -3.75 0.39 3.63
CA GLY A 98 -4.63 0.83 4.71
C GLY A 98 -5.54 1.98 4.29
N ASN A 99 -5.79 2.92 5.18
CA ASN A 99 -6.61 4.10 4.86
C ASN A 99 -5.76 5.20 4.23
N GLY A 100 -6.29 5.85 3.20
CA GLY A 100 -5.63 6.99 2.57
C GLY A 100 -6.58 7.88 1.79
N GLN A 101 -6.13 9.10 1.55
CA GLN A 101 -6.79 10.13 0.79
C GLN A 101 -5.94 10.51 -0.43
N TRP A 102 -6.56 10.54 -1.59
CA TRP A 102 -5.99 11.06 -2.83
C TRP A 102 -6.60 12.42 -3.13
N THR A 103 -5.77 13.43 -3.34
CA THR A 103 -6.14 14.79 -3.71
C THR A 103 -5.68 15.04 -5.14
N TYR A 104 -6.61 15.45 -6.00
CA TYR A 104 -6.33 15.86 -7.37
C TYR A 104 -5.80 17.29 -7.41
N SER A 105 -5.20 17.68 -8.54
CA SER A 105 -4.67 19.03 -8.76
C SER A 105 -5.73 20.13 -8.71
N ASP A 106 -7.01 19.77 -8.90
CA ASP A 106 -8.17 20.68 -8.75
C ASP A 106 -8.70 20.74 -7.30
N GLY A 107 -8.03 20.08 -6.36
CA GLY A 107 -8.40 20.03 -4.94
C GLY A 107 -9.44 18.97 -4.58
N LYS A 108 -10.01 18.23 -5.53
CA LYS A 108 -10.97 17.16 -5.21
C LYS A 108 -10.28 16.03 -4.46
N THR A 109 -10.89 15.57 -3.38
CA THR A 109 -10.35 14.51 -2.52
C THR A 109 -11.19 13.24 -2.59
N TYR A 110 -10.51 12.10 -2.50
CA TYR A 110 -11.12 10.77 -2.48
C TYR A 110 -10.45 9.95 -1.39
N SER A 111 -11.22 9.58 -0.37
CA SER A 111 -10.76 8.73 0.73
C SER A 111 -11.20 7.29 0.51
N GLY A 112 -10.38 6.33 0.92
CA GLY A 112 -10.74 4.92 0.90
C GLY A 112 -9.59 4.01 1.30
N THR A 113 -9.80 2.71 1.09
CA THR A 113 -8.83 1.68 1.44
C THR A 113 -7.89 1.39 0.26
N TRP A 114 -6.61 1.21 0.56
CA TRP A 114 -5.56 0.90 -0.39
C TRP A 114 -4.92 -0.45 -0.05
N ILE A 115 -4.69 -1.29 -1.05
CA ILE A 115 -3.97 -2.55 -0.87
C ILE A 115 -2.95 -2.69 -1.98
N LYS A 116 -1.67 -2.87 -1.60
CA LYS A 116 -0.54 -3.05 -2.54
C LYS A 116 -0.42 -1.93 -3.60
N GLY A 117 -0.86 -0.72 -3.28
CA GLY A 117 -0.84 0.44 -4.17
C GLY A 117 -2.10 0.63 -5.02
N GLU A 118 -3.12 -0.20 -4.85
CA GLU A 118 -4.39 -0.10 -5.59
C GLU A 118 -5.51 0.39 -4.67
N PHE A 119 -6.29 1.35 -5.16
CA PHE A 119 -7.49 1.84 -4.47
C PHE A 119 -8.60 0.79 -4.56
N ILE A 120 -9.13 0.38 -3.41
CA ILE A 120 -10.19 -0.62 -3.33
C ILE A 120 -11.55 0.07 -3.53
N ASN A 121 -12.23 -0.30 -4.60
CA ASN A 121 -13.59 0.08 -4.93
C ASN A 121 -14.47 -1.18 -5.04
N GLU A 122 -15.79 -1.01 -5.22
CA GLU A 122 -16.72 -2.15 -5.28
C GLU A 122 -16.41 -3.17 -6.39
N ASN A 123 -15.79 -2.73 -7.48
CA ASN A 123 -15.48 -3.59 -8.63
C ASN A 123 -14.28 -4.49 -8.35
N ASN A 124 -13.16 -3.91 -7.90
CA ASN A 124 -11.95 -4.70 -7.60
C ASN A 124 -11.98 -5.35 -6.21
N LYS A 125 -12.91 -4.97 -5.33
CA LYS A 125 -13.12 -5.63 -4.04
C LYS A 125 -13.46 -7.11 -4.22
N LYS A 126 -14.19 -7.49 -5.28
CA LYS A 126 -14.52 -8.89 -5.60
C LYS A 126 -13.30 -9.70 -6.05
N ASP A 127 -12.32 -9.04 -6.65
CA ASP A 127 -11.07 -9.67 -7.11
C ASP A 127 -10.03 -9.82 -6.00
N THR A 128 -10.24 -9.19 -4.84
CA THR A 128 -9.34 -9.33 -3.69
C THR A 128 -9.34 -10.76 -3.14
N LEU A 129 -8.16 -11.21 -2.70
CA LEU A 129 -7.98 -12.57 -2.16
C LEU A 129 -8.90 -12.84 -0.96
N ASP A 130 -9.13 -11.83 -0.12
CA ASP A 130 -9.97 -11.97 1.07
C ASP A 130 -11.43 -12.28 0.68
N PHE A 131 -11.98 -11.59 -0.33
CA PHE A 131 -13.32 -11.88 -0.83
C PHE A 131 -13.39 -13.29 -1.46
N ARG A 132 -12.35 -13.70 -2.19
CA ARG A 132 -12.27 -15.05 -2.78
C ARG A 132 -12.23 -16.15 -1.71
N ILE A 133 -11.45 -15.96 -0.65
CA ILE A 133 -11.35 -16.91 0.47
C ILE A 133 -12.69 -16.98 1.20
N VAL A 134 -13.29 -15.84 1.55
CA VAL A 134 -14.59 -15.80 2.25
C VAL A 134 -15.67 -16.49 1.43
N THR A 135 -15.74 -16.22 0.12
CA THR A 135 -16.70 -16.87 -0.78
C THR A 135 -16.46 -18.37 -0.87
N PHE A 136 -15.20 -18.81 -0.93
CA PHE A 136 -14.85 -20.23 -0.94
C PHE A 136 -15.25 -20.94 0.36
N LEU A 137 -15.01 -20.33 1.51
CA LEU A 137 -15.39 -20.89 2.82
C LEU A 137 -16.92 -20.99 2.97
N ILE A 138 -17.65 -19.97 2.53
CA ILE A 138 -19.12 -20.00 2.51
C ILE A 138 -19.61 -21.14 1.60
N ASN A 139 -19.04 -21.30 0.41
CA ASN A 139 -19.41 -22.39 -0.49
C ASN A 139 -19.19 -23.78 0.14
N ILE A 140 -18.07 -23.98 0.85
CA ILE A 140 -17.82 -25.24 1.59
C ILE A 140 -18.90 -25.47 2.65
N LEU A 141 -19.23 -24.45 3.43
CA LEU A 141 -20.26 -24.55 4.47
C LEU A 141 -21.62 -24.92 3.87
N VAL A 142 -22.01 -24.26 2.78
CA VAL A 142 -23.28 -24.51 2.07
C VAL A 142 -23.33 -25.93 1.50
N ILE A 143 -22.24 -26.39 0.88
CA ILE A 143 -22.17 -27.76 0.34
C ILE A 143 -22.28 -28.79 1.46
N SER A 144 -21.58 -28.58 2.58
CA SER A 144 -21.65 -29.45 3.75
C SER A 144 -23.08 -29.56 4.30
N PHE A 145 -23.78 -28.42 4.41
CA PHE A 145 -25.17 -28.38 4.83
C PHE A 145 -26.12 -29.08 3.83
N MET A 146 -25.92 -28.89 2.52
CA MET A 146 -26.72 -29.60 1.52
C MET A 146 -26.51 -31.11 1.57
N LEU A 147 -25.27 -31.58 1.79
CA LEU A 147 -24.97 -33.01 1.93
C LEU A 147 -25.60 -33.62 3.19
N SER A 148 -25.65 -32.89 4.30
CA SER A 148 -26.30 -33.39 5.52
C SER A 148 -27.82 -33.50 5.35
N VAL A 149 -28.46 -32.52 4.70
CA VAL A 149 -29.89 -32.55 4.39
C VAL A 149 -30.23 -33.69 3.44
N VAL A 150 -29.43 -33.89 2.39
CA VAL A 150 -29.62 -34.99 1.43
C VAL A 150 -29.38 -36.34 2.12
N GLY A 151 -28.32 -36.47 2.91
CA GLY A 151 -28.04 -37.67 3.68
C GLY A 151 -29.19 -38.04 4.61
N PHE A 152 -29.74 -37.06 5.32
CA PHE A 152 -30.93 -37.25 6.16
C PHE A 152 -32.14 -37.72 5.35
N TRP A 153 -32.41 -37.10 4.21
CA TRP A 153 -33.52 -37.50 3.34
C TRP A 153 -33.36 -38.92 2.79
N VAL A 154 -32.15 -39.30 2.39
CA VAL A 154 -31.83 -40.65 1.89
C VAL A 154 -31.99 -41.68 3.00
N LEU A 155 -31.51 -41.39 4.20
CA LEU A 155 -31.63 -42.28 5.36
C LEU A 155 -33.10 -42.51 5.74
N ASN A 156 -33.90 -41.45 5.73
CA ASN A 156 -35.34 -41.51 5.97
C ASN A 156 -36.08 -42.28 4.86
N PHE A 157 -35.73 -42.05 3.58
CA PHE A 157 -36.33 -42.77 2.45
C PHE A 157 -36.03 -44.27 2.46
N LEU A 158 -34.83 -44.66 2.90
CA LEU A 158 -34.42 -46.05 3.03
C LEU A 158 -34.92 -46.71 4.33
N ASN A 159 -35.69 -46.00 5.17
CA ASN A 159 -36.13 -46.43 6.50
C ASN A 159 -34.97 -46.94 7.38
N ILE A 160 -33.78 -46.34 7.25
CA ILE A 160 -32.60 -46.69 8.06
C ILE A 160 -32.66 -45.99 9.42
N ILE A 161 -33.31 -44.82 9.47
CA ILE A 161 -33.55 -44.00 10.67
C ILE A 161 -34.97 -43.46 10.60
#